data_AF-A0A367Y1R3-F1
#
_entry.id   AF-A0A367Y1R3-F1
#
_cell.length_a   1.000
_cell.length_b   1.000
_cell.length_c   1.000
_cell.angle_alpha   90.00
_cell.angle_beta   90.00
_cell.angle_gamma   90.00
#
_symmetry.space_group_name_H-M   'P 1'
#
loop_
_entity.id
_entity.type
_entity.pdbx_description
1 polymer ?
#
loop_
_entity_poly.entity_id
_entity_poly.type
_entity_poly.pdbx_seq_one_letter_code
_entity_poly.pdbx_strand_id
1 'polypeptide(L)' 'MLANLTGWHALIILAIVLLVFGASKLPALAKSVGQSMRILKDEVKDGAEAPATQTTPVSDYPVT' A
#
# COMPACT_ATOMS: atom_id res chain seq x y z
N MET A 1 -27.66 5.39 -18.01
CA MET A 1 -28.02 4.20 -17.20
C MET A 1 -26.99 3.84 -16.11
N LEU A 2 -26.05 4.73 -15.72
CA LEU A 2 -25.06 4.47 -14.64
C LEU A 2 -25.20 5.40 -13.40
N ALA A 3 -26.10 6.38 -13.43
CA ALA A 3 -26.21 7.41 -12.41
C ALA A 3 -26.99 6.99 -11.13
N ASN A 4 -27.58 5.79 -11.11
CA ASN A 4 -28.36 5.28 -9.97
C ASN A 4 -27.60 4.32 -9.04
N LEU A 5 -26.31 4.04 -9.31
CA LEU A 5 -25.61 2.94 -8.64
C LEU A 5 -24.78 3.31 -7.40
N THR A 6 -24.40 4.55 -7.17
CA THR A 6 -23.13 4.71 -6.43
C THR A 6 -23.18 5.59 -5.20
N GLY A 7 -24.19 6.44 -5.02
CA GLY A 7 -24.39 7.15 -3.76
C GLY A 7 -25.05 6.20 -2.75
N TRP A 8 -26.38 6.12 -2.79
CA TRP A 8 -27.14 5.55 -1.69
C TRP A 8 -27.03 4.02 -1.51
N HIS A 9 -26.53 3.29 -2.49
CA HIS A 9 -26.30 1.85 -2.33
C HIS A 9 -24.95 1.58 -1.64
N ALA A 10 -23.92 2.37 -1.92
CA ALA A 10 -22.58 2.16 -1.38
C ALA A 10 -22.54 2.34 0.15
N LEU A 11 -23.24 3.35 0.69
CA LEU A 11 -23.32 3.53 2.15
C LEU A 11 -24.22 2.49 2.85
N ILE A 12 -25.24 1.92 2.17
CA ILE A 12 -26.00 0.79 2.71
C ILE A 12 -25.10 -0.45 2.82
N ILE A 13 -24.32 -0.74 1.77
CA ILE A 13 -23.36 -1.85 1.79
C ILE A 13 -22.30 -1.62 2.88
N LEU A 14 -21.76 -0.39 2.98
CA LEU A 14 -20.82 -0.02 4.04
C LEU A 14 -21.43 -0.23 5.44
N ALA A 15 -22.69 0.15 5.64
CA ALA A 15 -23.40 -0.05 6.90
C ALA A 15 -23.55 -1.54 7.24
N ILE A 16 -23.89 -2.39 6.26
CA ILE A 16 -23.99 -3.84 6.46
C ILE A 16 -22.61 -4.44 6.81
N VAL A 17 -21.55 -4.04 6.09
CA VAL A 17 -20.19 -4.51 6.37
C VAL A 17 -19.74 -4.05 7.77
N LEU A 18 -20.04 -2.81 8.18
CA LEU A 18 -19.78 -2.33 9.54
C LEU A 18 -20.57 -3.08 10.61
N LEU A 19 -21.80 -3.55 10.30
CA LEU A 19 -22.60 -4.37 11.20
C LEU A 19 -21.99 -5.77 11.39
N VAL A 20 -21.52 -6.40 10.32
CA VAL A 20 -20.94 -7.76 10.34
C VAL A 20 -19.53 -7.76 10.90
N PHE A 21 -18.68 -6.83 10.44
CA PHE A 21 -17.27 -6.77 10.84
C PHE A 21 -17.04 -5.90 12.09
N GLY A 22 -17.93 -4.96 12.38
CA GLY A 22 -17.77 -3.98 13.46
C GLY A 22 -16.98 -2.74 13.02
N ALA A 23 -17.30 -1.59 13.61
CA ALA A 23 -16.67 -0.30 13.31
C ALA A 23 -15.16 -0.26 13.57
N SER A 24 -14.64 -1.14 14.43
CA SER A 24 -13.21 -1.18 14.77
C SER A 24 -12.39 -2.12 13.88
N LYS A 25 -13.01 -3.11 13.21
CA LYS A 25 -12.27 -4.11 12.40
C LYS A 25 -11.99 -3.64 10.98
N LEU A 26 -12.94 -2.96 10.35
CA LEU A 26 -12.73 -2.36 9.03
C LEU A 26 -11.51 -1.42 8.95
N PRO A 27 -11.35 -0.42 9.84
CA PRO A 27 -10.19 0.47 9.80
C PRO A 27 -8.89 -0.25 10.18
N ALA A 28 -8.95 -1.25 11.06
CA ALA A 28 -7.77 -2.05 11.43
C ALA A 28 -7.25 -2.87 10.24
N LEU A 29 -8.15 -3.54 9.52
CA LEU A 29 -7.82 -4.30 8.30
C LEU A 29 -7.34 -3.39 7.17
N ALA A 30 -8.01 -2.25 6.97
CA ALA A 30 -7.58 -1.25 6.00
C ALA A 30 -6.16 -0.73 6.30
N LYS A 31 -5.83 -0.51 7.58
CA LYS A 31 -4.50 -0.04 8.01
C LYS A 31 -3.42 -1.11 7.76
N SER A 32 -3.68 -2.39 8.06
CA SER A 32 -2.70 -3.47 7.83
C SER A 32 -2.46 -3.74 6.34
N VAL A 33 -3.52 -3.74 5.53
CA VAL A 33 -3.42 -3.90 4.07
C VAL A 33 -2.74 -2.68 3.46
N GLY A 34 -3.10 -1.47 3.88
CA GLY A 34 -2.51 -0.23 3.40
C GLY A 34 -1.01 -0.13 3.69
N GLN A 35 -0.57 -0.59 4.87
CA GLN A 35 0.84 -0.64 5.22
C GLN A 35 1.62 -1.62 4.35
N SER A 36 1.05 -2.80 4.06
CA SER A 36 1.63 -3.78 3.14
C SER A 36 1.73 -3.20 1.72
N MET A 37 0.64 -2.63 1.20
CA MET A 37 0.63 -2.00 -0.13
C MET A 37 1.61 -0.84 -0.24
N ARG A 38 1.82 -0.05 0.84
CA ARG A 38 2.78 1.06 0.83
C ARG A 38 4.21 0.55 0.71
N ILE A 39 4.60 -0.46 1.49
CA ILE A 39 5.93 -1.06 1.39
C ILE A 39 6.16 -1.59 -0.02
N LEU A 40 5.21 -2.35 -0.57
CA LEU A 40 5.30 -2.87 -1.94
C LEU A 40 5.43 -1.75 -2.98
N LYS A 41 4.74 -0.63 -2.77
CA LYS A 41 4.73 0.50 -3.71
C LYS A 41 5.99 1.36 -3.60
N ASP A 42 6.56 1.49 -2.41
CA ASP A 42 7.83 2.18 -2.17
C ASP A 42 8.98 1.37 -2.81
N GLU A 43 9.03 0.05 -2.57
CA GLU A 43 10.01 -0.87 -3.20
C GLU A 43 9.91 -0.88 -4.75
N VAL A 44 8.68 -0.94 -5.28
CA VAL A 44 8.45 -0.93 -6.74
C VAL A 44 8.82 0.44 -7.35
N LYS A 45 8.65 1.53 -6.61
CA LYS A 45 9.00 2.87 -7.08
C LYS A 45 10.50 3.09 -7.08
N ASP A 46 11.21 2.67 -6.03
CA ASP A 46 12.67 2.73 -5.97
C ASP A 46 13.32 1.82 -7.02
N GLY A 47 12.70 0.68 -7.35
CA GLY A 47 13.13 -0.18 -8.46
C GLY A 47 12.86 0.41 -9.85
N ALA A 48 11.87 1.30 -9.99
CA ALA A 48 11.55 1.98 -11.26
C ALA A 48 12.36 3.28 -11.47
N GLU A 49 12.85 3.91 -10.39
CA GLU A 49 13.63 5.15 -10.39
C GLU A 49 15.13 4.92 -10.16
N ALA A 50 15.71 3.77 -10.53
CA ALA A 50 17.17 3.62 -10.48
C ALA A 50 17.86 4.42 -11.61
N PRO A 51 18.59 5.54 -11.35
CA PRO A 51 19.83 5.77 -12.06
C PRO A 51 20.86 4.80 -11.48
N ALA A 52 21.57 4.11 -12.36
CA ALA A 52 22.65 3.22 -12.01
C ALA A 52 23.78 3.94 -11.25
N THR A 53 23.70 4.07 -9.92
CA THR A 53 24.85 4.28 -9.02
C THR A 53 24.32 4.00 -7.62
N GLN A 54 24.72 2.91 -6.96
CA GLN A 54 25.79 2.96 -5.95
C GLN A 54 26.11 1.52 -5.53
N THR A 55 27.16 0.97 -6.11
CA THR A 55 27.92 -0.14 -5.50
C THR A 55 29.39 0.16 -5.73
N THR A 56 29.98 0.88 -4.78
CA THR A 56 31.40 0.80 -4.35
C THR A 56 31.53 1.70 -3.13
N PRO A 57 32.00 1.16 -1.99
CA PRO A 57 33.44 0.96 -1.88
C PRO A 57 33.75 -0.48 -1.50
N VAL A 58 34.21 -1.27 -2.49
CA VAL A 58 35.11 -2.38 -2.17
C VAL A 58 36.40 -1.71 -1.73
N SER A 59 36.72 -1.89 -0.46
CA SER A 59 37.95 -1.45 0.17
C SER A 59 39.16 -1.91 -0.65
N ASP A 60 39.77 -0.97 -1.38
CA ASP A 60 41.10 -1.11 -1.94
C ASP A 60 42.10 -0.89 -0.80
N TYR A 61 42.42 -1.96 -0.08
CA TYR A 61 43.56 -1.98 0.82
C TYR A 61 44.81 -2.23 -0.03
N PRO A 62 45.81 -1.33 -0.04
CA PRO A 62 47.07 -1.61 -0.72
C PRO A 62 47.85 -2.64 0.12
N VAL A 63 47.98 -3.87 -0.37
CA VAL A 63 48.98 -4.81 0.15
C VAL A 63 50.28 -4.58 -0.61
N THR A 64 51.33 -4.27 0.15
CA THR A 64 52.72 -4.13 -0.29
C THR A 64 53.33 -5.49 -0.60
#